data_AF-A0A8X6S6V7-F1
#
_entry.id   AF-A0A8X6S6V7-F1
#
_cell.length_a   1.000
_cell.length_b   1.000
_cell.length_c   1.000
_cell.angle_alpha   90.00
_cell.angle_beta   90.00
_cell.angle_gamma   90.00
#
_symmetry.space_group_name_H-M   'P 1'
#
loop_
_entity.id
_entity.type
_entity.pdbx_description
1 polymer ?
#
loop_
_entity_poly.entity_id
_entity_poly.type
_entity_poly.pdbx_seq_one_letter_code
_entity_poly.pdbx_strand_id
1 'polypeptide(L)'
;MWGPVQTYKLNTVTYGTTCAPYLATRTVQQLTRDEGEHYPLAASVTIRDIYMDDILTGSSDFQEFQKLKFELISLFKKAGMSLHKWCSNTPEILNSITKEEQSWDFHCQSSDQNTIKTLGIIWGPQFDYFSFKTVVNCRESYTKREVLSIIARLFDPLGFLGPILTKAKLILQKLWVLKLEWDEPLSNPIAKEWNDFVSTLPVIQISMSLDS
;
A
#
# COMPACT_ATOMS: atom_id res chain seq x y z
N MET A 1 2.14 -40.42 -13.16
CA MET A 1 2.02 -40.09 -14.59
C MET A 1 1.37 -38.71 -14.64
N TRP A 2 2.12 -37.66 -15.00
CA TRP A 2 1.56 -36.30 -15.08
C TRP A 2 0.71 -36.21 -16.36
N GLY A 3 -0.49 -35.64 -16.27
CA GLY A 3 -1.35 -35.42 -17.43
C GLY A 3 -0.74 -34.43 -18.43
N PRO A 4 -1.27 -34.34 -19.66
CA PRO A 4 -0.77 -33.42 -20.66
C PRO A 4 -0.92 -31.96 -20.19
N VAL A 5 0.04 -31.11 -20.57
CA VAL A 5 0.04 -29.68 -20.25
C VAL A 5 -1.21 -29.01 -20.83
N GLN A 6 -1.95 -28.29 -19.98
CA GLN A 6 -3.12 -27.51 -20.40
C GLN A 6 -2.74 -26.03 -20.54
N THR A 7 -3.19 -25.40 -21.63
CA THR A 7 -2.98 -23.98 -21.90
C THR A 7 -4.28 -23.22 -21.69
N TYR A 8 -4.22 -22.11 -20.97
CA TYR A 8 -5.36 -21.23 -20.73
C TYR A 8 -5.10 -19.83 -21.30
N LYS A 9 -6.17 -19.17 -21.73
CA LYS A 9 -6.16 -17.77 -22.16
C LYS A 9 -7.15 -16.99 -21.30
N LEU A 10 -6.71 -15.86 -20.79
CA LEU A 10 -7.56 -14.96 -20.02
C LEU A 10 -8.36 -14.08 -20.98
N ASN A 11 -9.65 -13.93 -20.70
CA ASN A 11 -10.60 -13.16 -21.52
C ASN A 11 -10.93 -11.79 -20.91
N THR A 12 -10.29 -11.44 -19.80
CA THR A 12 -10.50 -10.18 -19.06
C THR A 12 -9.18 -9.43 -18.92
N VAL A 13 -9.26 -8.13 -18.64
CA VAL A 13 -8.09 -7.33 -18.29
C VAL A 13 -7.40 -8.00 -17.11
N THR A 14 -6.14 -8.39 -17.32
CA THR A 14 -5.43 -9.26 -16.39
C THR A 14 -4.36 -8.47 -15.64
N TYR A 15 -4.27 -8.73 -14.34
CA TYR A 15 -3.19 -8.24 -13.49
C TYR A 15 -1.81 -8.58 -14.05
N GLY A 16 -0.86 -7.65 -13.91
CA GLY A 16 0.52 -7.85 -14.37
C GLY A 16 0.75 -7.58 -15.86
N THR A 17 -0.29 -7.25 -16.64
CA THR A 17 -0.09 -6.64 -17.95
C THR A 17 0.24 -5.16 -17.80
N THR A 18 1.17 -4.64 -18.61
CA THR A 18 1.64 -3.25 -18.51
C THR A 18 0.52 -2.22 -18.74
N CYS A 19 -0.52 -2.58 -19.49
CA CYS A 19 -1.66 -1.71 -19.78
C CYS A 19 -2.81 -1.80 -18.78
N ALA A 20 -2.88 -2.85 -17.93
CA ALA A 20 -4.00 -3.03 -17.01
C ALA A 20 -4.23 -1.83 -16.07
N PRO A 21 -3.19 -1.22 -15.45
CA PRO A 21 -3.32 0.01 -14.67
C PRO A 21 -4.05 1.12 -15.41
N TYR A 22 -3.60 1.42 -16.63
CA TYR A 22 -4.16 2.49 -17.44
C TYR A 22 -5.62 2.21 -17.79
N LEU A 23 -5.93 0.97 -18.19
CA LEU A 23 -7.29 0.59 -18.57
C LEU A 23 -8.26 0.69 -17.38
N ALA A 24 -7.85 0.26 -16.19
CA ALA A 24 -8.67 0.38 -14.98
C ALA A 24 -8.95 1.84 -14.64
N THR A 25 -7.89 2.66 -14.50
CA THR A 25 -8.03 4.09 -14.18
C THR A 25 -8.82 4.84 -15.26
N ARG A 26 -8.55 4.59 -16.55
CA ARG A 26 -9.23 5.27 -17.65
C ARG A 26 -10.73 4.93 -17.71
N THR A 27 -11.10 3.70 -17.35
CA THR A 27 -12.50 3.26 -17.27
C THR A 27 -13.23 4.03 -16.18
N VAL A 28 -12.63 4.15 -14.99
CA VAL A 28 -13.24 4.94 -13.90
C VAL A 28 -13.31 6.42 -14.25
N GLN A 29 -12.27 6.99 -14.86
CA GLN A 29 -12.32 8.36 -15.36
C GLN A 29 -13.40 8.58 -16.43
N GLN A 30 -13.70 7.56 -17.25
CA GLN A 30 -14.81 7.65 -18.20
C GLN A 30 -16.15 7.65 -17.48
N LEU A 31 -16.33 6.74 -16.52
CA LEU A 31 -17.53 6.68 -15.68
C LEU A 31 -17.79 8.03 -14.99
N THR A 32 -16.75 8.66 -14.45
CA THR A 32 -16.89 9.99 -13.83
C THR A 32 -17.32 11.06 -14.82
N ARG A 33 -16.87 11.01 -16.07
CA ARG A 33 -17.29 11.96 -17.11
C ARG A 33 -18.73 11.75 -17.54
N ASP A 34 -19.16 10.49 -17.63
CA ASP A 34 -20.47 10.14 -18.15
C ASP A 34 -21.57 10.32 -17.09
N GLU A 35 -21.30 9.98 -15.83
CA GLU A 35 -22.32 9.92 -14.76
C GLU A 35 -22.03 10.85 -13.58
N GLY A 36 -20.80 11.40 -13.47
CA GLY A 36 -20.32 12.09 -12.28
C GLY A 36 -21.01 13.41 -11.96
N GLU A 37 -21.71 14.04 -12.91
CA GLU A 37 -22.49 15.27 -12.67
C GLU A 37 -23.55 15.06 -11.57
N HIS A 38 -24.12 13.85 -11.49
CA HIS A 38 -25.12 13.49 -10.47
C HIS A 38 -24.52 13.15 -9.10
N TYR A 39 -23.19 12.99 -9.02
CA TYR A 39 -22.47 12.46 -7.86
C TYR A 39 -21.18 13.26 -7.61
N PRO A 40 -21.27 14.56 -7.27
CA PRO A 40 -20.12 15.47 -7.26
C PRO A 40 -19.02 15.08 -6.25
N LEU A 41 -19.37 14.51 -5.09
CA LEU A 41 -18.36 14.08 -4.11
C LEU A 41 -17.61 12.86 -4.66
N ALA A 42 -18.36 11.86 -5.16
CA ALA A 42 -17.76 10.68 -5.77
C ALA A 42 -16.94 11.02 -7.02
N ALA A 43 -17.38 11.99 -7.82
CA ALA A 43 -16.66 12.46 -9.00
C ALA A 43 -15.29 13.04 -8.64
N SER A 44 -15.21 13.82 -7.55
CA SER A 44 -13.95 14.38 -7.07
C SER A 44 -12.97 13.28 -6.62
N VAL A 45 -13.48 12.30 -5.86
CA VAL A 45 -12.70 11.17 -5.32
C VAL A 45 -12.25 10.22 -6.42
N THR A 46 -13.11 9.89 -7.38
CA THR A 46 -12.78 8.97 -8.48
C THR A 46 -11.66 9.49 -9.39
N ILE A 47 -11.49 10.81 -9.46
CA ILE A 47 -10.41 11.44 -10.22
C ILE A 47 -9.11 11.52 -9.42
N ARG A 48 -9.20 11.82 -8.10
CA ARG A 48 -8.05 12.17 -7.27
C ARG A 48 -7.50 11.02 -6.43
N ASP A 49 -8.38 10.18 -5.90
CA ASP A 49 -8.12 9.32 -4.74
C ASP A 49 -8.15 7.82 -5.09
N ILE A 50 -8.12 7.49 -6.38
CA ILE A 50 -8.03 6.11 -6.87
C ILE A 50 -6.59 5.77 -7.20
N TYR A 51 -6.13 4.68 -6.61
CA TYR A 51 -4.86 4.05 -6.96
C TYR A 51 -5.14 2.61 -7.41
N MET A 52 -4.96 2.34 -8.72
CA MET A 52 -5.29 1.04 -9.32
C MET A 52 -6.74 0.63 -9.03
N ASP A 53 -6.93 -0.36 -8.18
CA ASP A 53 -8.21 -0.93 -7.72
C ASP A 53 -8.66 -0.43 -6.34
N ASP A 54 -7.82 0.33 -5.64
CA ASP A 54 -8.11 0.86 -4.30
C ASP A 54 -8.59 2.32 -4.36
N ILE A 55 -9.57 2.66 -3.51
CA ILE A 55 -10.02 4.04 -3.25
C ILE A 55 -9.57 4.43 -1.84
N LEU A 56 -8.72 5.45 -1.74
CA LEU A 56 -8.15 5.91 -0.47
C LEU A 56 -8.59 7.35 -0.21
N THR A 57 -9.75 7.50 0.44
CA THR A 57 -10.38 8.79 0.70
C THR A 57 -10.83 8.92 2.15
N GLY A 58 -11.02 10.15 2.61
CA GLY A 58 -11.55 10.49 3.93
C GLY A 58 -12.30 11.82 3.91
N SER A 59 -13.02 12.11 5.00
CA SER A 59 -13.58 13.43 5.30
C SER A 59 -13.46 13.67 6.80
N SER A 60 -13.36 14.94 7.20
CA SER A 60 -13.40 15.37 8.60
C SER A 60 -14.83 15.41 9.18
N ASP A 61 -15.85 15.32 8.33
CA ASP A 61 -17.26 15.31 8.73
C ASP A 61 -17.91 13.95 8.45
N PHE A 62 -18.57 13.40 9.47
CA PHE A 62 -19.19 12.08 9.39
C PHE A 62 -20.38 12.05 8.41
N GLN A 63 -21.20 13.10 8.35
CA GLN A 63 -22.36 13.14 7.46
C GLN A 63 -21.93 13.28 6.01
N GLU A 64 -20.92 14.11 5.75
CA GLU A 64 -20.29 14.23 4.44
C GLU A 64 -19.70 12.90 3.99
N PHE A 65 -18.99 12.18 4.86
CA PHE A 65 -18.46 10.86 4.54
C PHE A 65 -19.56 9.84 4.21
N GLN A 66 -20.66 9.83 4.96
CA GLN A 66 -21.80 8.97 4.64
C GLN A 66 -22.39 9.27 3.26
N LYS A 67 -22.54 10.55 2.93
CA LYS A 67 -23.00 10.99 1.62
C LYS A 67 -22.03 10.57 0.52
N LEU A 68 -20.73 10.78 0.73
CA LEU A 68 -19.68 10.37 -0.20
C LEU A 68 -19.72 8.85 -0.46
N LYS A 69 -19.82 8.04 0.60
CA LYS A 69 -19.96 6.58 0.48
C LYS A 69 -21.16 6.20 -0.38
N PHE A 70 -22.32 6.81 -0.13
CA PHE A 70 -23.53 6.56 -0.93
C PHE A 70 -23.35 6.95 -2.40
N GLU A 71 -22.76 8.12 -2.66
CA GLU A 71 -22.48 8.57 -4.03
C GLU A 71 -21.51 7.64 -4.75
N LEU A 72 -20.45 7.16 -4.08
CA LEU A 72 -19.48 6.21 -4.64
C LEU A 72 -20.16 4.90 -5.03
N ILE A 73 -20.93 4.29 -4.12
CA ILE A 73 -21.66 3.05 -4.41
C ILE A 73 -22.61 3.24 -5.59
N SER A 74 -23.33 4.36 -5.62
CA SER A 74 -24.29 4.67 -6.68
C SER A 74 -23.62 4.87 -8.04
N LEU A 75 -22.51 5.62 -8.07
CA LEU A 75 -21.74 5.88 -9.28
C LEU A 75 -21.15 4.58 -9.86
N PHE A 76 -20.44 3.79 -9.05
CA PHE A 76 -19.83 2.53 -9.52
C PHE A 76 -20.88 1.50 -9.98
N LYS A 77 -22.07 1.51 -9.36
CA LYS A 77 -23.19 0.67 -9.79
C LYS A 77 -23.66 0.99 -11.21
N LYS A 78 -23.52 2.24 -11.70
CA LYS A 78 -23.82 2.60 -13.11
C LYS A 78 -22.92 1.88 -14.10
N ALA A 79 -21.69 1.58 -13.71
CA ALA A 79 -20.76 0.76 -14.50
C ALA A 79 -20.90 -0.75 -14.23
N GLY A 80 -21.88 -1.19 -13.43
CA GLY A 80 -22.01 -2.59 -13.02
C GLY A 80 -20.91 -3.06 -12.06
N MET A 81 -20.22 -2.12 -11.40
CA MET A 81 -19.15 -2.40 -10.44
C MET A 81 -19.69 -2.28 -9.01
N SER A 82 -19.35 -3.26 -8.17
CA SER A 82 -19.69 -3.25 -6.74
C SER A 82 -18.43 -3.00 -5.92
N LEU A 83 -18.48 -1.99 -5.05
CA LEU A 83 -17.40 -1.69 -4.12
C LEU A 83 -17.48 -2.61 -2.90
N HIS A 84 -16.36 -3.20 -2.53
CA HIS A 84 -16.25 -4.18 -1.45
C HIS A 84 -15.04 -3.86 -0.54
N LYS A 85 -14.93 -4.58 0.58
CA LYS A 85 -13.78 -4.50 1.51
C LYS A 85 -13.62 -3.12 2.13
N TRP A 86 -14.71 -2.57 2.66
CA TRP A 86 -14.69 -1.26 3.29
C TRP A 86 -13.93 -1.28 4.63
N CYS A 87 -13.12 -0.24 4.84
CA CYS A 87 -12.30 -0.03 6.03
C CYS A 87 -12.50 1.41 6.53
N SER A 88 -12.52 1.63 7.84
CA SER A 88 -12.62 2.96 8.44
C SER A 88 -12.02 2.98 9.84
N ASN A 89 -11.48 4.14 10.25
CA ASN A 89 -11.09 4.42 11.63
C ASN A 89 -12.28 4.72 12.56
N THR A 90 -13.48 4.90 11.99
CA THR A 90 -14.70 5.25 12.72
C THR A 90 -15.64 4.03 12.81
N PRO A 91 -15.85 3.45 14.00
CA PRO A 91 -16.66 2.23 14.17
C PRO A 91 -18.10 2.36 13.68
N GLU A 92 -18.70 3.55 13.79
CA GLU A 92 -20.07 3.83 13.36
C GLU A 92 -20.25 3.63 11.84
N ILE A 93 -19.21 3.94 11.05
CA ILE A 93 -19.20 3.71 9.61
C ILE A 93 -19.14 2.21 9.33
N LEU A 94 -18.30 1.46 10.04
CA LEU A 94 -18.16 0.01 9.86
C LEU A 94 -19.47 -0.71 10.24
N ASN A 95 -20.12 -0.30 11.33
CA ASN A 95 -21.39 -0.89 11.78
C ASN A 95 -22.54 -0.68 10.77
N SER A 96 -22.44 0.32 9.89
CA SER A 96 -23.42 0.55 8.82
C SER A 96 -23.23 -0.36 7.59
N ILE A 97 -22.20 -1.22 7.59
CA ILE A 97 -21.82 -2.08 6.48
C ILE A 97 -22.11 -3.52 6.88
N THR A 98 -22.65 -4.33 5.97
CA THR A 98 -22.88 -5.75 6.23
C THR A 98 -21.56 -6.47 6.44
N LYS A 99 -21.54 -7.53 7.25
CA LYS A 99 -20.28 -8.24 7.57
C LYS A 99 -19.60 -8.82 6.34
N GLU A 100 -20.36 -9.11 5.29
CA GLU A 100 -19.89 -9.64 4.00
C GLU A 100 -19.17 -8.56 3.15
N GLU A 101 -19.47 -7.29 3.36
CA GLU A 101 -18.86 -6.15 2.65
C GLU A 101 -17.70 -5.51 3.42
N GLN A 102 -17.58 -5.81 4.72
CA GLN A 102 -16.44 -5.45 5.56
C GLN A 102 -15.23 -6.32 5.20
N SER A 103 -14.04 -5.74 5.18
CA SER A 103 -12.82 -6.53 5.00
C SER A 103 -12.45 -7.28 6.29
N TRP A 104 -13.02 -8.45 6.53
CA TRP A 104 -12.67 -9.27 7.70
C TRP A 104 -11.55 -10.29 7.48
N ASP A 105 -10.99 -10.37 6.27
CA ASP A 105 -9.90 -11.32 5.98
C ASP A 105 -8.71 -10.65 5.30
N PHE A 106 -7.91 -9.96 6.12
CA PHE A 106 -6.48 -9.90 5.90
C PHE A 106 -5.79 -10.28 7.21
N HIS A 107 -5.88 -11.56 7.57
CA HIS A 107 -4.97 -12.19 8.51
C HIS A 107 -3.53 -12.02 7.99
N CYS A 108 -2.89 -10.89 8.30
CA CYS A 108 -1.45 -10.88 8.43
C CYS A 108 -1.13 -11.87 9.54
N GLN A 109 -0.42 -12.94 9.20
CA GLN A 109 0.26 -13.79 10.17
C GLN A 109 1.31 -12.95 10.92
N SER A 110 0.83 -12.18 11.88
CA SER A 110 1.58 -11.58 12.98
C SER A 110 0.53 -11.17 13.98
N SER A 111 0.53 -11.82 15.15
CA SER A 111 -0.16 -11.60 16.45
C SER A 111 -1.18 -10.47 16.69
N ASP A 112 -1.31 -9.43 15.88
CA ASP A 112 -2.14 -8.24 16.12
C ASP A 112 -3.33 -8.24 15.16
N GLN A 113 -4.50 -8.60 15.67
CA GLN A 113 -5.71 -8.95 14.92
C GLN A 113 -6.42 -7.78 14.18
N ASN A 114 -5.87 -6.56 14.17
CA ASN A 114 -6.56 -5.34 13.69
C ASN A 114 -5.74 -4.50 12.67
N THR A 115 -4.99 -5.13 11.77
CA THR A 115 -4.10 -4.39 10.83
C THR A 115 -4.42 -4.66 9.36
N ILE A 116 -4.50 -3.60 8.55
CA ILE A 116 -4.81 -3.67 7.10
C ILE A 116 -3.55 -3.37 6.30
N LYS A 117 -3.25 -4.14 5.24
CA LYS A 117 -2.20 -3.77 4.29
C LYS A 117 -2.78 -2.93 3.16
N THR A 118 -2.31 -1.69 3.03
CA THR A 118 -2.68 -0.76 1.96
C THR A 118 -1.41 -0.27 1.29
N LEU A 119 -1.27 -0.50 -0.02
CA LEU A 119 -0.08 -0.12 -0.80
C LEU A 119 1.26 -0.67 -0.25
N GLY A 120 1.23 -1.79 0.48
CA GLY A 120 2.41 -2.37 1.14
C GLY A 120 2.73 -1.78 2.52
N ILE A 121 1.96 -0.79 2.98
CA ILE A 121 2.02 -0.19 4.32
C ILE A 121 0.94 -0.83 5.19
N ILE A 122 1.18 -0.95 6.49
CA ILE A 122 0.17 -1.43 7.44
C ILE A 122 -0.58 -0.24 8.02
N TRP A 123 -1.90 -0.17 7.85
CA TRP A 123 -2.76 0.80 8.51
C TRP A 123 -3.46 0.15 9.70
N GLY A 124 -3.32 0.77 10.88
CA GLY A 124 -4.05 0.46 12.10
C GLY A 124 -5.23 1.40 12.26
N PRO A 125 -6.43 1.06 11.74
CA PRO A 125 -7.56 2.00 11.66
C PRO A 125 -8.00 2.51 13.03
N GLN A 126 -7.97 1.66 14.07
CA GLN A 126 -8.44 2.01 15.42
C GLN A 126 -7.73 3.22 16.04
N PHE A 127 -6.45 3.41 15.71
CA PHE A 127 -5.58 4.45 16.29
C PHE A 127 -5.01 5.37 15.21
N ASP A 128 -5.49 5.23 13.98
CA ASP A 128 -5.06 5.97 12.79
C ASP A 128 -3.54 6.15 12.66
N TYR A 129 -2.81 5.04 12.72
CA TYR A 129 -1.38 5.02 12.45
C TYR A 129 -1.04 4.14 11.25
N PHE A 130 0.03 4.52 10.56
CA PHE A 130 0.71 3.66 9.61
C PHE A 130 1.91 2.99 10.28
N SER A 131 2.10 1.71 10.03
CA SER A 131 3.23 0.92 10.49
C SER A 131 3.92 0.27 9.30
N PHE A 132 5.24 0.21 9.38
CA PHE A 132 6.07 -0.47 8.41
C PHE A 132 6.71 -1.66 9.10
N LYS A 133 6.11 -2.86 8.95
CA LYS A 133 6.73 -4.09 9.46
C LYS A 133 7.87 -4.49 8.53
N THR A 134 9.07 -4.07 8.86
CA THR A 134 10.28 -4.51 8.18
C THR A 134 10.90 -5.65 8.98
N VAL A 135 10.61 -6.89 8.59
CA VAL A 135 11.33 -8.04 9.14
C VAL A 135 12.70 -8.07 8.47
N VAL A 136 13.67 -7.43 9.13
CA VAL A 136 15.08 -7.54 8.77
C VAL A 136 15.78 -8.26 9.91
N ASN A 137 16.13 -9.53 9.67
CA ASN A 137 16.96 -10.27 10.59
C ASN A 137 18.38 -9.65 10.54
N CYS A 138 18.88 -9.20 11.68
CA CYS A 138 20.27 -8.80 11.82
C CYS A 138 21.18 -9.98 11.48
N ARG A 139 22.16 -9.74 10.61
CA ARG A 139 23.16 -10.73 10.21
C ARG A 139 24.55 -10.22 10.53
N GLU A 140 25.50 -11.13 10.74
CA GLU A 140 26.90 -10.79 10.99
C GLU A 140 27.57 -10.12 9.78
N SER A 141 27.10 -10.44 8.57
CA SER A 141 27.59 -9.86 7.32
C SER A 141 26.43 -9.67 6.34
N TYR A 142 26.54 -8.63 5.51
CA TYR A 142 25.67 -8.43 4.36
C TYR A 142 26.51 -8.19 3.11
N THR A 143 25.94 -8.51 1.96
CA THR A 143 26.48 -8.12 0.65
C THR A 143 25.78 -6.87 0.11
N LYS A 144 26.38 -6.24 -0.92
CA LYS A 144 25.75 -5.11 -1.61
C LYS A 144 24.37 -5.46 -2.18
N ARG A 145 24.20 -6.68 -2.71
CA ARG A 145 22.91 -7.20 -3.20
C ARG A 145 21.87 -7.26 -2.10
N GLU A 146 22.26 -7.70 -0.90
CA GLU A 146 21.37 -7.79 0.24
C GLU A 146 20.99 -6.42 0.80
N VAL A 147 21.93 -5.47 0.85
CA VAL A 147 21.67 -4.06 1.19
C VAL A 147 20.60 -3.49 0.25
N LEU A 148 20.79 -3.64 -1.06
CA LEU A 148 19.82 -3.17 -2.06
C LEU A 148 18.45 -3.84 -1.88
N SER A 149 18.43 -5.15 -1.63
CA SER A 149 17.20 -5.92 -1.37
C SER A 149 16.45 -5.42 -0.13
N ILE A 150 17.16 -5.05 0.94
CA ILE A 150 16.56 -4.43 2.13
C ILE A 150 15.97 -3.05 1.78
N ILE A 151 16.71 -2.21 1.06
CA ILE A 151 16.23 -0.87 0.65
C ILE A 151 14.97 -0.99 -0.22
N ALA A 152 14.94 -1.93 -1.15
CA ALA A 152 13.78 -2.14 -2.02
C ALA A 152 12.54 -2.62 -1.24
N ARG A 153 12.72 -3.30 -0.10
CA ARG A 153 11.63 -3.70 0.79
C ARG A 153 11.05 -2.55 1.61
N LEU A 154 11.78 -1.45 1.79
CA LEU A 154 11.30 -0.21 2.43
C LEU A 154 10.42 0.61 1.46
N PHE A 155 9.48 -0.06 0.77
CA PHE A 155 8.61 0.58 -0.21
C PHE A 155 7.80 1.71 0.45
N ASP A 156 7.94 2.92 -0.08
CA ASP A 156 7.38 4.14 0.49
C ASP A 156 6.67 4.96 -0.60
N PRO A 157 5.47 4.53 -1.01
CA PRO A 157 4.71 5.21 -2.05
C PRO A 157 4.28 6.64 -1.64
N LEU A 158 4.23 6.92 -0.33
CA LEU A 158 3.73 8.19 0.22
C LEU A 158 4.83 9.13 0.74
N GLY A 159 6.09 8.70 0.74
CA GLY A 159 7.24 9.52 1.14
C GLY A 159 7.48 9.62 2.66
N PHE A 160 6.77 8.82 3.47
CA PHE A 160 6.86 8.85 4.94
C PHE A 160 8.21 8.36 5.47
N LEU A 161 8.85 7.43 4.78
CA LEU A 161 10.17 6.90 5.10
C LEU A 161 11.30 7.71 4.45
N GLY A 162 11.02 8.88 3.86
CA GLY A 162 11.99 9.70 3.14
C GLY A 162 13.36 9.85 3.83
N PRO A 163 13.42 10.27 5.11
CA PRO A 163 14.69 10.37 5.84
C PRO A 163 15.42 9.03 6.01
N ILE A 164 14.66 7.95 6.28
CA ILE A 164 15.19 6.59 6.49
C ILE A 164 15.75 6.03 5.18
N LEU A 165 14.98 6.14 4.09
CA LEU A 165 15.39 5.75 2.75
C LEU A 165 16.59 6.56 2.26
N THR A 166 16.64 7.85 2.59
CA THR A 166 17.79 8.70 2.23
C THR A 166 19.06 8.21 2.90
N LYS A 167 19.01 7.94 4.22
CA LYS A 167 20.16 7.38 4.94
C LYS A 167 20.59 6.02 4.37
N ALA A 168 19.64 5.14 4.05
CA ALA A 168 19.93 3.85 3.44
C ALA A 168 20.58 3.98 2.05
N LYS A 169 20.07 4.89 1.22
CA LYS A 169 20.60 5.17 -0.13
C LYS A 169 21.99 5.81 -0.09
N LEU A 170 22.29 6.63 0.91
CA LEU A 170 23.64 7.16 1.12
C LEU A 170 24.64 6.03 1.44
N ILE A 171 24.26 5.05 2.28
CA ILE A 171 25.10 3.88 2.54
C ILE A 171 25.30 3.08 1.24
N LEU A 172 24.22 2.81 0.49
CA LEU A 172 24.30 2.13 -0.80
C LEU A 172 25.23 2.88 -1.78
N GLN A 173 25.15 4.21 -1.84
CA GLN A 173 26.03 5.04 -2.67
C GLN A 173 27.51 4.87 -2.29
N LYS A 174 27.84 4.81 -0.99
CA LYS A 174 29.22 4.54 -0.54
C LYS A 174 29.73 3.20 -1.09
N LEU A 175 28.89 2.16 -1.12
CA LEU A 175 29.25 0.84 -1.69
C LEU A 175 29.52 0.90 -3.20
N TRP A 176 28.78 1.75 -3.93
CA TRP A 176 29.04 2.01 -5.34
C TRP A 176 30.36 2.73 -5.55
N VAL A 177 30.66 3.75 -4.75
CA VAL A 177 31.93 4.51 -4.83
C VAL A 177 33.13 3.61 -4.53
N LEU A 178 32.99 2.69 -3.57
CA LEU A 178 34.02 1.70 -3.25
C LEU A 178 34.16 0.58 -4.29
N LYS A 179 33.29 0.55 -5.31
CA LYS A 179 33.24 -0.48 -6.34
C LYS A 179 33.13 -1.90 -5.77
N LEU A 180 32.38 -2.05 -4.66
CA LEU A 180 32.10 -3.36 -4.07
C LEU A 180 31.27 -4.20 -5.05
N GLU A 181 31.65 -5.46 -5.22
CA GLU A 181 30.91 -6.41 -6.05
C GLU A 181 29.58 -6.81 -5.39
N TRP A 182 28.66 -7.39 -6.17
CA TRP A 182 27.29 -7.67 -5.72
C TRP A 182 27.21 -8.60 -4.51
N ASP A 183 28.02 -9.66 -4.54
CA ASP A 183 28.01 -10.76 -3.57
C ASP A 183 29.24 -10.73 -2.65
N GLU A 184 30.00 -9.64 -2.70
CA GLU A 184 31.13 -9.39 -1.80
C GLU A 184 30.61 -8.87 -0.44
N PRO A 185 31.14 -9.38 0.69
CA PRO A 185 30.73 -8.94 2.01
C PRO A 185 31.16 -7.51 2.29
N LEU A 186 30.34 -6.78 3.04
CA LEU A 186 30.67 -5.45 3.54
C LEU A 186 31.93 -5.48 4.39
N SER A 187 32.88 -4.59 4.10
CA SER A 187 34.04 -4.35 4.94
C SER A 187 33.69 -3.46 6.14
N ASN A 188 34.40 -3.66 7.25
CA ASN A 188 34.43 -2.66 8.33
C ASN A 188 35.12 -1.39 7.79
N PRO A 189 34.57 -0.17 7.96
CA PRO A 189 33.56 0.27 8.92
C PRO A 189 32.10 0.33 8.42
N ILE A 190 31.84 0.10 7.12
CA ILE A 190 30.50 0.27 6.55
C ILE A 190 29.55 -0.83 7.02
N ALA A 191 30.04 -2.05 7.24
CA ALA A 191 29.25 -3.12 7.85
C ALA A 191 28.65 -2.69 9.20
N LYS A 192 29.42 -1.98 10.03
CA LYS A 192 28.94 -1.45 11.31
C LYS A 192 27.87 -0.37 11.11
N GLU A 193 28.12 0.60 10.24
CA GLU A 193 27.14 1.66 9.90
C GLU A 193 25.81 1.06 9.40
N TRP A 194 25.88 0.01 8.57
CA TRP A 194 24.71 -0.69 8.06
C TRP A 194 23.97 -1.46 9.16
N ASN A 195 24.68 -2.19 10.02
CA ASN A 195 24.08 -2.91 11.15
C ASN A 195 23.38 -1.97 12.13
N ASP A 196 24.04 -0.84 12.46
CA ASP A 196 23.46 0.20 13.30
C ASP A 196 22.17 0.74 12.66
N PHE A 197 22.18 1.02 11.35
CA PHE A 197 20.98 1.44 10.62
C PHE A 197 19.87 0.37 10.66
N VAL A 198 20.17 -0.88 10.33
CA VAL A 198 19.18 -1.97 10.32
C VAL A 198 18.56 -2.19 11.69
N SER A 199 19.32 -2.02 12.78
CA SER A 199 18.80 -2.15 14.14
C SER A 199 17.70 -1.13 14.48
N THR A 200 17.64 0.00 13.77
CA THR A 200 16.61 1.03 13.97
C THR A 200 15.31 0.75 13.21
N LEU A 201 15.32 -0.18 12.26
CA LEU A 201 14.18 -0.45 11.37
C LEU A 201 12.99 -1.21 11.99
N PRO A 202 13.16 -2.17 12.92
CA PRO A 202 12.05 -3.00 13.41
C PRO A 202 10.88 -2.26 14.06
N VAL A 203 11.05 -0.98 14.44
CA VAL A 203 10.04 -0.18 15.13
C VAL A 203 9.84 1.14 14.39
N ILE A 204 9.08 1.12 13.29
CA ILE A 204 8.64 2.34 12.61
C ILE A 204 7.11 2.38 12.60
N GLN A 205 6.58 3.31 13.40
CA GLN A 205 5.16 3.68 13.46
C GLN A 205 5.06 5.18 13.26
N ILE A 206 4.12 5.60 12.42
CA ILE A 206 3.85 7.00 12.10
C ILE A 206 2.36 7.22 12.37
N SER A 207 2.06 7.98 13.42
CA SER A 207 0.70 8.38 13.76
C SER A 207 0.25 9.49 12.81
N MET A 208 -0.98 9.41 12.32
CA MET A 208 -1.59 10.42 11.45
C MET A 208 -2.37 11.49 12.22
N SER A 209 -2.20 11.58 13.54
CA SER A 209 -2.85 12.62 14.34
C SER A 209 -2.42 13.99 13.84
N LEU A 210 -3.35 14.70 13.21
CA LEU A 210 -3.28 16.15 13.07
C LEU A 210 -3.32 16.69 14.51
N ASP A 211 -2.18 17.20 14.98
CA ASP A 211 -2.18 18.08 16.15
C ASP A 211 -3.17 19.21 15.86
N SER A 212 -4.31 19.15 16.54
CA SER A 212 -5.40 20.13 16.51
C SER A 212 -4.98 21.45 17.11
#